data_AF-A0A7W1D584-F1
#
_entry.id   AF-A0A7W1D584-F1
#
_cell.length_a   1.000
_cell.length_b   1.000
_cell.length_c   1.000
_cell.angle_alpha   90.00
_cell.angle_beta   90.00
_cell.angle_gamma   90.00
#
_symmetry.space_group_name_H-M   'P 1'
#
loop_
_entity.id
_entity.type
_entity.pdbx_description
1 polymer ?
#
loop_
_entity_poly.entity_id
_entity_poly.type
_entity_poly.pdbx_seq_one_letter_code
_entity_poly.pdbx_strand_id
1 'polypeptide(L)'
;MLLAGVTAATPWVWVPHPDVWLLVGLLGGGYGWALRTLGPRLAPPGGPAATRGQKSAFFLGLVALWIGADWPMHELSEGFLYSAHMVQHMLFTFVAPPLLLLGAPKWMLRVILSPPRLMAAVQKLSKPFIALLLFNGLIALTHWPALVNAS
;
A
#
# COMPACT_ATOMS: atom_id res chain seq x y z
N MET A 1 33.81 5.77 12.22
CA MET A 1 33.17 5.78 13.55
C MET A 1 32.08 4.72 13.52
N LEU A 2 32.39 3.56 14.11
CA LEU A 2 31.55 2.37 14.16
C LEU A 2 30.32 2.56 15.06
N LEU A 3 29.30 1.73 14.80
CA LEU A 3 28.15 1.34 15.65
C LEU A 3 26.85 2.16 15.50
N ALA A 4 25.97 1.72 14.60
CA ALA A 4 24.58 1.39 14.93
C ALA A 4 23.91 0.51 13.85
N GLY A 5 24.66 -0.43 13.26
CA GLY A 5 24.04 -1.59 12.62
C GLY A 5 23.68 -2.57 13.72
N VAL A 6 22.51 -2.40 14.34
CA VAL A 6 21.92 -3.50 15.11
C VAL A 6 21.51 -4.53 14.07
N THR A 7 22.46 -5.40 13.73
CA THR A 7 22.18 -6.69 13.12
C THR A 7 21.21 -7.39 14.05
N ALA A 8 19.94 -7.51 13.65
CA ALA A 8 19.10 -8.54 14.25
C ALA A 8 19.84 -9.87 14.00
N ALA A 9 20.46 -10.44 15.03
CA ALA A 9 21.19 -11.71 14.90
C ALA A 9 20.25 -12.86 14.49
N THR A 10 18.94 -12.65 14.60
CA THR A 10 17.88 -13.52 14.13
C THR A 10 16.66 -12.68 13.72
N PRO A 11 15.84 -13.12 12.74
CA PRO A 11 14.63 -12.39 12.32
C PRO A 11 13.54 -12.41 13.40
N TRP A 12 13.75 -13.18 14.47
CA TRP A 12 12.79 -13.41 15.54
C TRP A 12 12.88 -12.41 16.67
N VAL A 13 13.86 -11.49 16.63
CA VAL A 13 13.88 -10.35 17.54
C VAL A 13 12.83 -9.36 17.07
N TRP A 14 11.85 -9.08 17.92
CA TRP A 14 10.80 -8.13 17.61
C TRP A 14 11.37 -6.72 17.41
N VAL A 15 11.05 -6.11 16.27
CA VAL A 15 11.41 -4.74 15.92
C VAL A 15 10.14 -3.90 15.79
N PRO A 16 10.03 -2.76 16.47
CA PRO A 16 8.87 -1.87 16.32
C PRO A 16 8.95 -1.07 15.03
N HIS A 17 7.84 -1.03 14.28
CA HIS A 17 7.66 -0.19 13.09
C HIS A 17 6.56 0.87 13.31
N PRO A 18 6.81 1.91 14.12
CA PRO A 18 5.81 2.92 14.44
C PRO A 18 5.33 3.73 13.23
N ASP A 19 6.18 3.86 12.21
CA ASP A 19 5.85 4.45 10.92
C ASP A 19 4.80 3.63 10.16
N VAL A 20 4.92 2.30 10.19
CA VAL A 20 3.92 1.38 9.61
C VAL A 20 2.61 1.47 10.36
N TRP A 21 2.64 1.47 11.70
CA TRP A 21 1.43 1.59 12.51
C TRP A 21 0.73 2.94 12.30
N LEU A 22 1.51 4.01 12.18
CA LEU A 22 1.00 5.33 11.86
C LEU A 22 0.34 5.32 10.47
N LEU A 23 0.99 4.78 9.45
CA LEU A 23 0.43 4.68 8.10
C LEU A 23 -0.87 3.87 8.09
N VAL A 24 -0.84 2.67 8.66
CA VAL A 24 -2.01 1.78 8.74
C VAL A 24 -3.15 2.42 9.53
N GLY A 25 -2.83 3.05 10.67
CA GLY A 25 -3.77 3.78 11.50
C GLY A 25 -4.37 4.99 10.78
N LEU A 26 -3.58 5.76 10.03
CA LEU A 26 -4.05 6.90 9.23
C LEU A 26 -4.95 6.44 8.08
N LEU A 27 -4.59 5.36 7.37
CA LEU A 27 -5.41 4.83 6.29
C LEU A 27 -6.72 4.26 6.81
N GLY A 28 -6.67 3.40 7.84
CA GLY A 28 -7.86 2.80 8.46
C GLY A 28 -8.75 3.83 9.14
N GLY A 29 -8.15 4.71 9.94
CA GLY A 29 -8.83 5.81 10.63
C GLY A 29 -9.42 6.81 9.65
N GLY A 30 -8.66 7.22 8.63
CA GLY A 30 -9.12 8.11 7.57
C GLY A 30 -10.28 7.53 6.77
N TYR A 31 -10.22 6.23 6.42
CA TYR A 31 -11.34 5.54 5.78
C TYR A 31 -12.58 5.52 6.67
N GLY A 32 -12.44 5.11 7.94
CA GLY A 32 -13.54 5.10 8.90
C GLY A 32 -14.15 6.48 9.14
N TRP A 33 -13.31 7.50 9.28
CA TRP A 33 -13.71 8.90 9.41
C TRP A 33 -14.47 9.38 8.17
N ALA A 34 -13.95 9.12 6.97
CA ALA A 34 -14.60 9.51 5.72
C ALA A 34 -15.97 8.83 5.58
N LEU A 35 -16.09 7.54 5.87
CA LEU A 35 -17.36 6.82 5.83
C LEU A 35 -18.40 7.40 6.82
N ARG A 36 -17.97 7.84 8.00
CA ARG A 36 -18.86 8.36 9.05
C ARG A 36 -19.25 9.82 8.83
N THR A 37 -18.32 10.65 8.37
CA THR A 37 -18.51 12.12 8.32
C THR A 37 -18.88 12.62 6.93
N LEU A 38 -18.22 12.10 5.88
CA LEU A 38 -18.44 12.50 4.49
C LEU A 38 -19.47 11.61 3.81
N GLY A 39 -19.49 10.32 4.16
CA GLY A 39 -20.40 9.31 3.62
C GLY A 39 -21.88 9.74 3.63
N PRO A 40 -22.45 10.22 4.74
CA PRO A 40 -23.86 10.65 4.78
C PRO A 40 -24.19 11.81 3.83
N ARG A 41 -23.20 12.62 3.43
CA ARG A 41 -23.38 13.79 2.57
C ARG A 41 -23.09 13.52 1.11
N LEU A 42 -22.15 12.61 0.82
CA LEU A 42 -21.58 12.42 -0.52
C LEU A 42 -21.93 11.07 -1.14
N ALA A 43 -22.39 10.10 -0.35
CA ALA A 43 -22.84 8.82 -0.87
C ALA A 43 -24.19 8.95 -1.58
N PRO A 44 -24.49 8.08 -2.56
CA PRO A 44 -25.79 8.05 -3.21
C PRO A 44 -26.95 7.87 -2.22
N PRO A 45 -28.09 8.56 -2.41
CA PRO A 45 -29.25 8.40 -1.55
C PRO A 45 -29.82 6.97 -1.61
N GLY A 46 -30.30 6.46 -0.48
CA GLY A 46 -30.99 5.17 -0.38
C GLY A 46 -30.10 3.95 -0.08
N GLY A 47 -28.82 4.11 0.26
CA GLY A 47 -27.94 2.99 0.61
C GLY A 47 -26.82 3.35 1.59
N PRO A 48 -26.08 2.35 2.11
CA PRO A 48 -24.95 2.60 3.01
C PRO A 48 -23.80 3.30 2.28
N ALA A 49 -23.04 4.13 3.01
CA ALA A 49 -21.88 4.84 2.44
C ALA A 49 -20.83 3.91 1.80
N ALA A 50 -20.70 2.68 2.30
CA ALA A 50 -19.93 1.62 1.66
C ALA A 50 -20.59 0.27 1.93
N THR A 51 -20.54 -0.64 0.96
CA THR A 51 -21.06 -1.99 1.12
C THR A 51 -20.19 -2.80 2.08
N ARG A 52 -20.72 -3.92 2.59
CA ARG A 52 -19.91 -4.84 3.42
C ARG A 52 -18.69 -5.36 2.67
N GLY A 53 -18.86 -5.73 1.40
CA GLY A 53 -17.76 -6.18 0.54
C GLY A 53 -16.67 -5.12 0.36
N GLN A 54 -17.03 -3.84 0.20
CA GLN A 54 -16.07 -2.73 0.12
C GLN A 54 -15.28 -2.56 1.41
N LYS A 55 -15.96 -2.58 2.56
CA LYS A 55 -15.29 -2.51 3.87
C LYS A 55 -14.35 -3.69 4.10
N SER A 56 -14.78 -4.90 3.74
CA SER A 56 -13.95 -6.10 3.83
C SER A 56 -12.74 -6.02 2.90
N ALA A 57 -12.91 -5.61 1.64
CA ALA A 57 -11.82 -5.44 0.70
C ALA A 57 -10.80 -4.41 1.19
N PHE A 58 -11.25 -3.24 1.66
CA PHE A 58 -10.36 -2.22 2.21
C PHE A 58 -9.58 -2.75 3.42
N PHE A 59 -10.28 -3.40 4.35
CA PHE A 59 -9.65 -3.97 5.54
C PHE A 59 -8.64 -5.06 5.20
N LEU A 60 -8.97 -5.97 4.29
CA LEU A 60 -8.04 -7.02 3.83
C LEU A 60 -6.82 -6.42 3.13
N GLY A 61 -7.00 -5.37 2.32
CA GLY A 61 -5.88 -4.65 1.70
C GLY A 61 -4.98 -3.98 2.75
N LEU A 62 -5.57 -3.40 3.79
CA LEU A 62 -4.86 -2.78 4.90
C LEU A 62 -4.08 -3.81 5.74
N VAL A 63 -4.69 -4.97 6.00
CA VAL A 63 -4.02 -6.09 6.68
C VAL A 63 -2.89 -6.66 5.84
N ALA A 64 -3.06 -6.81 4.53
CA ALA A 64 -2.00 -7.24 3.63
C ALA A 64 -0.81 -6.27 3.63
N LEU A 65 -1.08 -4.96 3.64
CA LEU A 65 -0.05 -3.93 3.77
C LEU A 65 0.67 -4.04 5.11
N TRP A 66 -0.07 -4.19 6.21
CA TRP A 66 0.50 -4.29 7.55
C TRP A 66 1.37 -5.54 7.71
N ILE A 67 0.87 -6.71 7.28
CA ILE A 67 1.62 -7.97 7.31
C ILE A 67 2.91 -7.87 6.50
N GLY A 68 2.87 -7.24 5.33
CA GLY A 68 4.08 -7.09 4.51
C GLY A 68 5.11 -6.13 5.11
N ALA A 69 4.66 -5.08 5.80
CA ALA A 69 5.52 -3.97 6.23
C ALA A 69 6.02 -4.08 7.67
N ASP A 70 5.37 -4.87 8.52
CA ASP A 70 5.73 -5.01 9.93
C ASP A 70 6.57 -6.25 10.20
N TRP A 71 7.06 -6.35 11.43
CA TRP A 71 7.73 -7.53 11.95
C TRP A 71 6.77 -8.74 11.98
N PRO A 72 7.23 -9.96 11.67
CA PRO A 72 8.59 -10.36 11.29
C PRO A 72 8.85 -10.34 9.78
N MET A 73 7.82 -10.05 8.96
CA MET A 73 7.90 -10.19 7.51
C MET A 73 8.95 -9.25 6.92
N HIS A 74 9.00 -8.01 7.40
CA HIS A 74 9.96 -7.01 6.96
C HIS A 74 11.42 -7.42 7.24
N GLU A 75 11.71 -7.87 8.46
CA GLU A 75 13.05 -8.34 8.79
C GLU A 75 13.43 -9.58 7.98
N LEU A 76 12.48 -10.52 7.82
CA LEU A 76 12.69 -11.75 7.05
C LEU A 76 12.97 -11.46 5.57
N SER A 77 12.33 -10.46 4.99
CA SER A 77 12.53 -10.08 3.60
C SER A 77 13.82 -9.30 3.36
N GLU A 78 14.20 -8.38 4.25
CA GLU A 78 15.38 -7.53 4.04
C GLU A 78 16.68 -8.25 4.41
N GLY A 79 16.67 -9.06 5.48
CA GLY A 79 17.89 -9.59 6.06
C GLY A 79 18.18 -11.08 5.80
N PHE A 80 17.16 -11.89 5.46
CA PHE A 80 17.29 -13.35 5.59
C PHE A 80 16.85 -14.16 4.37
N LEU A 81 15.66 -13.92 3.81
CA LEU A 81 15.05 -14.79 2.79
C LEU A 81 14.58 -14.01 1.57
N TYR A 82 15.21 -14.29 0.43
CA TYR A 82 14.77 -13.77 -0.86
C TYR A 82 13.33 -14.18 -1.23
N SER A 83 12.88 -15.36 -0.80
CA SER A 83 11.48 -15.77 -0.99
C SER A 83 10.52 -14.90 -0.19
N ALA A 84 10.85 -14.54 1.05
CA ALA A 84 10.05 -13.62 1.85
C ALA A 84 10.04 -12.22 1.22
N HIS A 85 11.18 -11.76 0.71
CA HIS A 85 11.29 -10.54 -0.09
C HIS A 85 10.33 -10.53 -1.28
N MET A 86 10.31 -11.61 -2.06
CA MET A 86 9.39 -11.70 -3.19
C MET A 86 7.92 -11.73 -2.79
N VAL A 87 7.57 -12.46 -1.73
CA VAL A 87 6.19 -12.46 -1.22
C VAL A 87 5.80 -11.07 -0.72
N GLN A 88 6.69 -10.35 -0.04
CA GLN A 88 6.46 -8.98 0.40
C GLN A 88 6.18 -8.06 -0.79
N HIS A 89 7.01 -8.11 -1.84
CA HIS A 89 6.78 -7.33 -3.06
C HIS A 89 5.46 -7.69 -3.75
N MET A 90 5.06 -8.97 -3.76
CA MET A 90 3.76 -9.38 -4.30
C MET A 90 2.59 -8.86 -3.47
N LEU A 91 2.70 -8.87 -2.13
CA LEU A 91 1.68 -8.30 -1.25
C LEU A 91 1.49 -6.81 -1.54
N PHE A 92 2.58 -6.06 -1.65
CA PHE A 92 2.53 -4.61 -1.89
C PHE A 92 2.12 -4.22 -3.30
N THR A 93 2.34 -5.08 -4.29
CA THR A 93 2.08 -4.74 -5.70
C THR A 93 0.73 -5.28 -6.18
N PHE A 94 0.40 -6.52 -5.80
CA PHE A 94 -0.71 -7.26 -6.40
C PHE A 94 -1.87 -7.54 -5.43
N VAL A 95 -1.66 -7.40 -4.12
CA VAL A 95 -2.71 -7.69 -3.12
C VAL A 95 -3.25 -6.42 -2.48
N ALA A 96 -2.40 -5.65 -1.80
CA ALA A 96 -2.84 -4.50 -1.02
C ALA A 96 -3.45 -3.39 -1.90
N PRO A 97 -2.81 -2.91 -3.00
CA PRO A 97 -3.37 -1.80 -3.77
C PRO A 97 -4.71 -2.13 -4.46
N PRO A 98 -4.88 -3.30 -5.13
CA PRO A 98 -6.17 -3.66 -5.71
C PRO A 98 -7.28 -3.79 -4.67
N LEU A 99 -7.00 -4.37 -3.49
CA LEU A 99 -7.98 -4.52 -2.42
C LEU A 99 -8.37 -3.17 -1.79
N LEU A 100 -7.41 -2.29 -1.54
CA LEU A 100 -7.66 -0.93 -1.06
C LEU A 100 -8.50 -0.13 -2.07
N LEU A 101 -8.19 -0.24 -3.36
CA LEU A 101 -8.95 0.42 -4.43
C LEU A 101 -10.37 -0.15 -4.58
N LEU A 102 -10.51 -1.47 -4.53
CA LEU A 102 -11.82 -2.15 -4.58
C LEU A 102 -12.68 -1.79 -3.36
N GLY A 103 -12.04 -1.60 -2.22
CA GLY A 103 -12.68 -1.17 -0.99
C GLY A 103 -13.11 0.30 -0.98
N ALA A 104 -12.56 1.13 -1.86
CA ALA A 104 -12.91 2.54 -1.95
C ALA A 104 -14.24 2.76 -2.70
N PRO A 105 -15.30 3.28 -2.06
CA PRO A 105 -16.54 3.56 -2.76
C PRO A 105 -16.38 4.71 -3.78
N LYS A 106 -17.17 4.66 -4.87
CA LYS A 106 -17.09 5.62 -6.00
C LYS A 106 -17.19 7.10 -5.58
N TRP A 107 -17.97 7.43 -4.55
CA TRP A 107 -18.05 8.82 -4.06
C TRP A 107 -16.73 9.26 -3.44
N MET A 108 -16.04 8.38 -2.72
CA MET A 108 -14.76 8.68 -2.07
C MET A 108 -13.66 8.85 -3.11
N LEU A 109 -13.62 7.97 -4.13
CA LEU A 109 -12.72 8.12 -5.27
C LEU A 109 -12.96 9.43 -6.03
N ARG A 110 -14.22 9.85 -6.20
CA ARG A 110 -14.55 11.16 -6.81
C ARG A 110 -14.05 12.34 -6.00
N VAL A 111 -14.09 12.27 -4.67
CA VAL A 111 -13.54 13.32 -3.78
C VAL A 111 -12.03 13.37 -3.92
N ILE A 112 -11.36 12.23 -3.80
CA ILE A 112 -9.89 12.11 -3.90
C ILE A 112 -9.41 12.60 -5.27
N LEU A 113 -10.09 12.21 -6.34
CA LEU A 113 -9.74 12.57 -7.73
C LEU A 113 -10.40 13.87 -8.21
N SER A 114 -10.98 14.67 -7.31
CA SER A 114 -11.58 15.95 -7.68
C SER A 114 -10.61 16.97 -8.30
N PRO A 115 -9.31 17.04 -7.91
CA PRO A 115 -8.38 17.97 -8.54
C PRO A 115 -8.13 17.61 -10.01
N PRO A 116 -8.33 18.54 -10.98
CA PRO A 116 -8.29 18.21 -12.41
C PRO A 116 -6.92 17.72 -12.86
N ARG A 117 -5.83 18.25 -12.29
CA ARG A 117 -4.46 17.81 -12.57
C ARG A 117 -4.22 16.37 -12.10
N LEU A 118 -4.75 16.01 -10.93
CA LEU A 118 -4.63 14.65 -10.39
C LEU A 118 -5.43 13.67 -11.25
N MET A 119 -6.66 14.00 -11.61
CA MET A 119 -7.48 13.19 -12.50
C MET A 119 -6.79 12.98 -13.86
N ALA A 120 -6.26 14.04 -14.47
CA ALA A 120 -5.54 13.95 -15.73
C ALA A 120 -4.28 13.07 -15.62
N ALA A 121 -3.54 13.17 -14.52
CA ALA A 121 -2.39 12.31 -14.25
C ALA A 121 -2.81 10.84 -14.13
N VAL A 122 -3.82 10.53 -13.32
CA VAL A 122 -4.34 9.16 -13.18
C VAL A 122 -4.81 8.61 -14.52
N GLN A 123 -5.61 9.36 -15.29
CA GLN A 123 -6.05 8.94 -16.62
C GLN A 123 -4.90 8.67 -17.59
N LYS A 124 -3.82 9.46 -17.53
CA LYS A 124 -2.64 9.27 -18.37
C LYS A 124 -1.83 8.04 -17.91
N LEU A 125 -1.53 7.95 -16.62
CA LEU A 125 -0.66 6.92 -16.05
C LEU A 125 -1.33 5.54 -16.03
N SER A 126 -2.66 5.48 -15.93
CA SER A 126 -3.43 4.23 -16.00
C SER A 126 -3.68 3.71 -17.42
N LYS A 127 -3.17 4.38 -18.48
CA LYS A 127 -3.22 3.81 -19.83
C LYS A 127 -2.39 2.52 -19.89
N PRO A 128 -2.90 1.42 -20.46
CA PRO A 128 -2.24 0.11 -20.38
C PRO A 128 -0.77 0.12 -20.79
N PHE A 129 -0.42 0.79 -21.89
CA PHE A 129 0.96 0.89 -22.35
C PHE A 129 1.86 1.71 -21.42
N ILE A 130 1.36 2.82 -20.87
CA ILE A 130 2.13 3.66 -19.95
C ILE A 130 2.32 2.92 -18.63
N ALA A 131 1.27 2.31 -18.09
CA ALA A 131 1.34 1.49 -16.88
C ALA A 131 2.33 0.32 -17.06
N LEU A 132 2.29 -0.37 -18.21
CA LEU A 132 3.21 -1.46 -18.52
C LEU A 132 4.67 -0.98 -18.55
N LEU A 133 4.95 0.13 -19.24
CA LEU A 133 6.30 0.68 -19.31
C LEU A 133 6.80 1.16 -17.94
N LEU A 134 5.96 1.84 -17.16
CA LEU A 134 6.33 2.33 -15.83
C LEU A 134 6.60 1.16 -14.87
N PHE A 135 5.72 0.15 -14.87
CA PHE A 135 5.89 -1.01 -14.02
C PHE A 135 7.17 -1.77 -14.37
N ASN A 136 7.35 -2.16 -15.63
CA ASN A 136 8.55 -2.90 -16.04
C ASN A 136 9.82 -2.06 -15.92
N GLY A 137 9.74 -0.77 -16.23
CA GLY A 137 10.87 0.15 -16.08
C GLY A 137 11.30 0.30 -14.62
N LEU A 138 10.34 0.44 -13.69
CA LEU A 138 10.64 0.50 -12.26
C LEU A 138 11.26 -0.81 -11.75
N ILE A 139 10.72 -1.96 -12.15
CA ILE A 139 11.29 -3.27 -11.80
C ILE A 139 12.71 -3.39 -12.36
N ALA A 140 12.92 -3.09 -13.63
CA ALA A 140 14.24 -3.15 -14.25
C ALA A 140 15.23 -2.22 -13.55
N LEU A 141 14.83 -0.99 -13.21
CA LEU A 141 15.68 -0.02 -12.52
C LEU A 141 16.05 -0.48 -11.10
N THR A 142 15.05 -0.90 -10.32
CA THR A 142 15.23 -1.32 -8.92
C THR A 142 15.98 -2.65 -8.77
N HIS A 143 16.07 -3.44 -9.84
CA HIS A 143 16.79 -4.71 -9.86
C HIS A 143 18.02 -4.66 -10.78
N TRP A 144 18.40 -3.48 -11.29
CA TRP A 144 19.57 -3.32 -12.15
C TRP A 144 20.84 -3.50 -11.30
N PRO A 145 21.68 -4.54 -11.52
CA PRO A 145 22.79 -4.85 -10.62
C PRO A 145 23.80 -3.70 -10.45
N ALA A 146 24.11 -2.97 -11.53
CA ALA A 146 25.01 -1.83 -11.43
C ALA A 146 24.48 -0.66 -10.59
N LEU A 147 23.16 -0.49 -10.46
CA LEU A 147 22.55 0.57 -9.67
C LEU A 147 22.41 0.14 -8.22
N VAL A 148 21.96 -1.09 -7.99
CA VAL A 148 21.84 -1.70 -6.66
C VAL A 148 23.19 -1.86 -5.98
N ASN A 149 24.24 -2.25 -6.72
CA ASN A 149 25.58 -2.39 -6.14
C ASN A 149 26.26 -1.03 -5.84
N ALA A 150 25.69 0.08 -6.34
CA ALA A 150 26.22 1.43 -6.13
C ALA A 150 25.53 2.18 -4.97
N SER A 151 24.46 1.62 -4.40
CA SER A 151 23.68 2.14 -3.26
C SER A 151 23.99 1.36 -1.99
#